data_AF-A0A2M8F2S7-F1
#
_entry.id   AF-A0A2M8F2S7-F1
#
_cell.length_a   1.000
_cell.length_b   1.000
_cell.length_c   1.000
_cell.angle_alpha   90.00
_cell.angle_beta   90.00
_cell.angle_gamma   90.00
#
_symmetry.space_group_name_H-M   'P 1'
#
loop_
_entity.id
_entity.type
_entity.pdbx_description
1 polymer ?
#
loop_
_entity_poly.entity_id
_entity_poly.type
_entity_poly.pdbx_seq_one_letter_code
_entity_poly.pdbx_strand_id
1 'polypeptide(L)'
;MESKRNVRKKFNEKQKQRLNTLILKSGLKVVEDVHINTIMKYEDVISAKDAPVLAVAHALKVVYLVTHNTKDFMKQDVRNRIYPIQVLTPKKFVHLVEKQIGR
;
A
#
# COMPACT_ATOMS: atom_id res chain seq x y z
N MET A 1 -9.02 13.77 2.14
CA MET A 1 -7.92 12.81 1.86
C MET A 1 -6.58 13.54 1.79
N GLU A 2 -5.66 13.17 2.68
CA GLU A 2 -4.30 13.71 2.81
C GLU A 2 -3.52 13.71 1.48
N SER A 3 -3.64 12.64 0.68
CA SER A 3 -2.97 12.50 -0.61
C SER A 3 -3.39 13.58 -1.62
N LYS A 4 -4.69 13.90 -1.71
CA LYS A 4 -5.18 14.98 -2.58
C LYS A 4 -4.65 16.35 -2.14
N ARG A 5 -4.56 16.57 -0.82
CA ARG A 5 -4.01 17.82 -0.24
C ARG A 5 -2.52 17.96 -0.56
N ASN A 6 -1.76 16.88 -0.45
CA ASN A 6 -0.32 16.86 -0.72
C ASN A 6 -0.01 17.09 -2.21
N VAL A 7 -0.74 16.43 -3.12
CA VAL A 7 -0.59 16.66 -4.56
C VAL A 7 -0.92 18.12 -4.91
N ARG A 8 -2.01 18.68 -4.37
CA ARG A 8 -2.40 20.08 -4.62
C ARG A 8 -1.35 21.08 -4.14
N LYS A 9 -0.74 20.84 -2.98
CA LYS A 9 0.23 21.77 -2.38
C LYS A 9 1.64 21.66 -2.95
N LYS A 10 2.07 20.45 -3.33
CA LYS A 10 3.48 20.17 -3.66
C LYS A 10 3.78 20.10 -5.15
N PHE A 11 2.78 19.83 -5.99
CA PHE A 11 3.01 19.63 -7.43
C PHE A 11 2.59 20.86 -8.23
N ASN A 12 3.38 21.20 -9.24
CA ASN A 12 2.95 22.12 -10.29
C ASN A 12 2.01 21.42 -11.30
N GLU A 13 1.38 22.18 -12.19
CA GLU A 13 0.39 21.65 -13.14
C GLU A 13 0.96 20.55 -14.05
N LYS A 14 2.21 20.70 -14.53
CA LYS A 14 2.87 19.69 -15.36
C LYS A 14 3.08 18.37 -14.59
N GLN A 15 3.44 18.44 -13.32
CA GLN A 15 3.59 17.27 -12.45
C GLN A 15 2.23 16.60 -12.17
N LYS A 16 1.17 17.37 -11.97
CA LYS A 16 -0.21 16.84 -11.81
C LYS A 16 -0.66 16.11 -13.07
N GLN A 17 -0.44 16.70 -14.25
CA GLN A 17 -0.76 16.06 -15.54
C GLN A 17 0.01 14.76 -15.76
N ARG A 18 1.31 14.74 -15.42
CA ARG A 18 2.13 13.52 -15.45
C ARG A 18 1.59 12.44 -14.52
N LEU A 19 1.26 12.78 -13.28
CA LEU A 19 0.67 11.84 -12.32
C LEU A 19 -0.65 11.25 -12.84
N ASN A 20 -1.55 12.09 -13.33
CA ASN A 20 -2.83 11.63 -13.87
C ASN A 20 -2.63 10.70 -15.07
N THR A 21 -1.71 11.04 -15.98
CA THR A 21 -1.35 10.17 -17.11
C THR A 21 -0.84 8.81 -16.64
N LEU A 22 0.02 8.78 -15.60
CA LEU A 22 0.53 7.53 -15.03
C LEU A 22 -0.59 6.71 -14.39
N ILE A 23 -1.50 7.33 -13.65
CA ILE A 23 -2.66 6.64 -13.04
C ILE A 23 -3.52 6.00 -14.15
N LEU A 24 -3.80 6.72 -15.24
CA LEU A 24 -4.60 6.20 -16.35
C LEU A 24 -3.90 5.05 -17.10
N LYS A 25 -2.57 5.08 -17.22
CA LYS A 25 -1.80 4.07 -17.94
C LYS A 25 -1.39 2.85 -17.12
N SER A 26 -1.44 2.94 -15.79
CA SER A 26 -0.87 1.93 -14.88
C SER A 26 -1.76 0.70 -14.66
N GLY A 27 -2.98 0.68 -15.20
CA GLY A 27 -3.89 -0.46 -15.03
C GLY A 27 -4.25 -0.73 -13.57
N LEU A 28 -4.23 0.31 -12.72
CA LEU A 28 -4.57 0.19 -11.31
C LEU A 28 -5.99 -0.35 -11.15
N LYS A 29 -6.14 -1.40 -10.34
CA LYS A 29 -7.43 -1.94 -9.96
C LYS A 29 -7.81 -1.38 -8.60
N VAL A 30 -8.94 -0.70 -8.53
CA VAL A 30 -9.57 -0.38 -7.25
C VAL A 30 -10.20 -1.66 -6.76
N VAL A 31 -9.76 -2.09 -5.58
CA VAL A 31 -10.28 -3.29 -4.92
C VAL A 31 -11.38 -2.87 -3.96
N GLU A 32 -12.43 -3.67 -3.89
CA GLU A 32 -13.51 -3.45 -2.93
C GLU A 32 -13.02 -3.74 -1.51
N ASP A 33 -13.63 -3.06 -0.54
CA ASP A 33 -13.38 -3.33 0.86
C ASP A 33 -13.87 -4.73 1.22
N VAL A 34 -13.09 -5.42 2.07
CA VAL A 34 -13.52 -6.70 2.65
C VAL A 34 -14.61 -6.46 3.70
N HIS A 35 -15.46 -7.47 3.91
CA HIS A 35 -16.52 -7.43 4.92
C HIS A 35 -15.98 -7.04 6.30
N ILE A 36 -16.76 -6.27 7.08
CA ILE A 36 -16.33 -5.70 8.38
C ILE A 36 -15.80 -6.78 9.35
N ASN A 37 -16.47 -7.93 9.42
CA ASN A 37 -16.04 -9.07 10.26
C ASN A 37 -14.64 -9.59 9.88
N THR A 38 -14.18 -9.40 8.65
CA THR A 38 -12.82 -9.73 8.22
C THR A 38 -11.81 -8.69 8.70
N ILE A 39 -12.20 -7.41 8.71
CA ILE A 39 -11.36 -6.29 9.18
C ILE A 39 -11.11 -6.41 10.69
N MET A 40 -12.16 -6.68 11.46
CA MET A 40 -12.09 -6.78 12.92
C MET A 40 -11.10 -7.83 13.43
N LYS A 41 -10.79 -8.85 12.61
CA LYS A 41 -9.78 -9.89 12.93
C LYS A 41 -8.34 -9.38 13.02
N TYR A 42 -8.10 -8.13 12.62
CA TYR A 42 -6.76 -7.52 12.60
C TYR A 42 -6.63 -6.36 13.58
N GLU A 43 -7.72 -5.90 14.20
CA GLU A 43 -7.71 -4.77 15.12
C GLU A 43 -6.96 -5.07 16.44
N ASP A 44 -6.73 -6.35 16.72
CA ASP A 44 -5.90 -6.86 17.82
C ASP A 44 -4.39 -6.64 17.59
N VAL A 45 -3.96 -6.64 16.33
CA VAL A 45 -2.52 -6.56 15.96
C VAL A 45 -2.13 -5.23 15.32
N ILE A 46 -3.08 -4.48 14.76
CA ILE A 46 -2.83 -3.18 14.13
C ILE A 46 -3.98 -2.21 14.44
N SER A 47 -3.70 -0.90 14.39
CA SER A 47 -4.72 0.10 14.67
C SER A 47 -5.92 -0.01 13.71
N ALA A 48 -7.13 0.28 14.20
CA ALA A 48 -8.37 0.18 13.43
C ALA A 48 -8.34 0.93 12.08
N LYS A 49 -7.62 2.06 12.00
CA LYS A 49 -7.43 2.81 10.75
C LYS A 49 -6.67 2.04 9.66
N ASP A 50 -5.79 1.13 10.04
CA ASP A 50 -4.87 0.40 9.16
C ASP A 50 -5.32 -1.06 8.95
N ALA A 51 -6.21 -1.57 9.81
CA ALA A 51 -6.78 -2.91 9.72
C ALA A 51 -7.43 -3.23 8.35
N PRO A 52 -8.20 -2.32 7.70
CA PRO A 52 -8.75 -2.60 6.38
C PRO A 52 -7.67 -2.88 5.32
N VAL A 53 -6.57 -2.11 5.33
CA VAL A 53 -5.46 -2.29 4.39
C VAL A 53 -4.82 -3.66 4.56
N LEU A 54 -4.61 -4.08 5.81
CA LEU A 54 -4.03 -5.37 6.14
C LEU A 54 -4.95 -6.53 5.72
N ALA A 55 -6.24 -6.40 6.02
CA ALA A 55 -7.25 -7.40 5.73
C ALA A 55 -7.40 -7.64 4.21
N VAL A 56 -7.44 -6.56 3.42
CA VAL A 56 -7.49 -6.63 1.95
C VAL A 56 -6.21 -7.24 1.39
N ALA A 57 -5.03 -6.78 1.85
CA ALA A 57 -3.75 -7.30 1.37
C ALA A 57 -3.63 -8.82 1.58
N HIS A 58 -4.06 -9.30 2.75
CA HIS A 58 -4.04 -10.72 3.07
C HIS A 58 -5.09 -11.51 2.28
N ALA A 59 -6.32 -11.01 2.15
CA ALA A 59 -7.36 -11.65 1.35
C ALA A 59 -6.95 -11.81 -0.12
N LEU A 60 -6.27 -10.81 -0.68
CA LEU A 60 -5.76 -10.82 -2.06
C LEU A 60 -4.43 -11.58 -2.22
N LYS A 61 -3.82 -12.05 -1.12
CA LYS A 61 -2.53 -12.75 -1.12
C LYS A 61 -1.46 -12.00 -1.91
N VAL A 62 -1.40 -10.68 -1.72
CA VAL A 62 -0.45 -9.83 -2.46
C VAL A 62 0.99 -10.23 -2.16
N VAL A 63 1.88 -10.13 -3.13
CA VAL A 63 3.30 -10.40 -2.90
C VAL A 63 3.94 -9.27 -2.08
N TYR A 64 3.56 -8.04 -2.37
CA TYR A 64 4.14 -6.83 -1.77
C TYR A 64 3.06 -5.92 -1.20
N LEU A 65 3.28 -5.43 0.02
CA LEU A 65 2.56 -4.30 0.60
C LEU A 65 3.48 -3.08 0.64
N VAL A 66 3.21 -2.09 -0.22
CA VAL A 66 4.06 -0.90 -0.36
C VAL A 66 3.49 0.25 0.45
N THR A 67 4.20 0.69 1.50
CA THR A 67 3.75 1.76 2.40
C THR A 67 4.91 2.54 3.00
N HIS A 68 4.68 3.81 3.34
CA HIS A 68 5.61 4.57 4.18
C HIS A 68 5.49 4.18 5.67
N ASN A 69 4.32 3.68 6.10
CA ASN A 69 4.11 3.23 7.48
C ASN A 69 4.65 1.81 7.70
N THR A 70 5.93 1.57 7.39
CA THR A 70 6.50 0.23 7.56
C THR A 70 6.60 -0.19 9.02
N LYS A 71 6.73 0.74 9.97
CA LYS A 71 6.90 0.42 11.39
C LYS A 71 5.71 -0.35 11.96
N ASP A 72 4.49 0.13 11.73
CA ASP A 72 3.30 -0.55 12.24
C ASP A 72 3.06 -1.90 11.56
N PHE A 73 3.27 -1.96 10.25
CA PHE A 73 3.06 -3.16 9.45
C PHE A 73 4.17 -4.21 9.58
N MET A 74 5.30 -3.87 10.22
CA MET A 74 6.43 -4.77 10.48
C MET A 74 6.52 -5.21 11.94
N LYS A 75 5.56 -4.85 12.80
CA LYS A 75 5.45 -5.43 14.15
C LYS A 75 5.34 -6.95 14.05
N GLN A 76 5.94 -7.66 15.01
CA GLN A 76 6.05 -9.12 14.93
C GLN A 76 4.70 -9.81 14.76
N ASP A 77 3.69 -9.41 15.55
CA ASP A 77 2.34 -10.00 15.49
C ASP A 77 1.67 -9.77 14.14
N VAL A 78 1.85 -8.57 13.57
CA VAL A 78 1.36 -8.23 12.23
C VAL A 78 2.06 -9.10 11.18
N ARG A 79 3.38 -9.20 11.22
CA ARG A 79 4.16 -10.01 10.25
C ARG A 79 3.79 -11.48 10.31
N ASN A 80 3.63 -12.03 11.51
CA ASN A 80 3.21 -13.41 11.70
C ASN A 80 1.82 -13.65 11.10
N ARG A 81 0.90 -12.69 11.24
CA ARG A 81 -0.47 -12.81 10.74
C ARG A 81 -0.57 -12.76 9.22
N ILE A 82 0.30 -12.00 8.56
CA ILE A 82 0.24 -11.75 7.11
C ILE A 82 1.29 -12.49 6.30
N TYR A 83 2.07 -13.38 6.91
CA TYR A 83 3.05 -14.17 6.18
C TYR A 83 2.38 -14.92 5.01
N PRO A 84 2.93 -14.89 3.78
CA PRO A 84 4.28 -14.45 3.38
C PRO A 84 4.40 -13.04 2.78
N ILE A 85 3.46 -12.12 3.01
CA ILE A 85 3.44 -10.79 2.37
C ILE A 85 4.70 -9.97 2.74
N GLN A 86 5.36 -9.39 1.73
CA GLN A 86 6.53 -8.54 1.93
C GLN A 86 6.15 -7.06 2.06
N VAL A 87 6.36 -6.49 3.25
CA VAL A 87 6.13 -5.06 3.49
C VAL A 87 7.37 -4.26 3.10
N LEU A 88 7.21 -3.29 2.18
CA LEU A 88 8.30 -2.49 1.62
C LEU A 88 7.95 -1.00 1.66
N THR A 89 8.99 -0.16 1.75
CA THR A 89 8.83 1.27 1.42
C THR A 89 8.77 1.44 -0.11
N PRO A 90 8.16 2.52 -0.62
CA PRO A 90 8.20 2.81 -2.05
C PRO A 90 9.60 2.82 -2.64
N LYS A 91 10.59 3.41 -1.92
CA LYS A 91 12.00 3.40 -2.34
C LYS A 91 12.56 1.98 -2.49
N LYS A 92 12.29 1.10 -1.52
CA LYS A 92 12.77 -0.30 -1.58
C LYS A 92 12.10 -1.07 -2.71
N PHE A 93 10.82 -0.82 -2.95
CA PHE A 93 10.07 -1.45 -4.04
C PHE A 93 10.61 -1.03 -5.41
N VAL A 94 10.87 0.27 -5.63
CA VAL A 94 11.47 0.75 -6.88
C VAL A 94 12.82 0.09 -7.14
N HIS A 95 13.71 0.07 -6.15
CA HIS A 95 15.01 -0.60 -6.26
C HIS A 95 14.91 -2.10 -6.56
N LEU A 96 13.91 -2.77 -5.98
CA LEU A 96 13.64 -4.18 -6.24
C LEU A 96 13.21 -4.39 -7.70
N VAL A 97 12.33 -3.54 -8.22
CA VAL A 97 11.86 -3.63 -9.60
C VAL A 97 12.95 -3.27 -10.60
N GLU A 98 13.75 -2.22 -10.36
CA GLU A 98 14.88 -1.82 -11.21
C GLU A 98 15.87 -2.97 -11.42
N LYS A 99 16.24 -3.65 -10.33
CA LYS A 99 17.07 -4.86 -10.39
C LYS A 99 16.46 -5.98 -11.22
N GLN A 100 15.14 -6.17 -11.18
CA GLN A 100 14.45 -7.22 -11.93
C GLN A 100 14.38 -6.91 -13.43
N ILE A 101 14.32 -5.63 -13.82
CA ILE A 101 14.27 -5.20 -15.21
C ILE A 101 15.65 -4.92 -15.82
N GLY A 102 16.73 -5.22 -15.09
CA GLY A 102 18.11 -5.02 -15.56
C GLY A 102 18.52 -3.55 -15.69
N ARG A 103 17.96 -2.67 -14.85
CA ARG A 103 18.34 -1.25 -14.77
C ARG A 103 19.08 -0.93 -13.48
#